data_AF-A0A5A9Z2T0-F1
#
_entry.id   AF-A0A5A9Z2T0-F1
#
_cell.length_a   1.000
_cell.length_b   1.000
_cell.length_c   1.000
_cell.angle_alpha   90.00
_cell.angle_beta   90.00
_cell.angle_gamma   90.00
#
_symmetry.space_group_name_H-M   'P 1'
#
loop_
_entity.id
_entity.type
_entity.pdbx_description
1 polymer ?
#
loop_
_entity_poly.entity_id
_entity_poly.type
_entity_poly.pdbx_seq_one_letter_code
_entity_poly.pdbx_strand_id
1 'polypeptide(L)'
;MTDSTHKLSRYLLGFAAGFVAVLVFHQAMLTLLHSVHFVSFAPFPLAPTAPFGVPKIWSLAFWGGIWGLVFVLLECKFPRNLLAYLITAIVFGAVGPSLVAWFVVSPFKGLPMGGGFHSAGVITAFLVNGAWGLGTAIFLLATAGRLIAA
;
A
#
# COMPACT_ATOMS: atom_id res chain seq x y z
N MET A 1 18.62 -22.24 -14.40
CA MET A 1 17.92 -21.18 -15.16
C MET A 1 16.45 -21.01 -14.77
N THR A 2 15.81 -21.98 -14.09
CA THR A 2 14.40 -21.93 -13.65
C THR A 2 14.17 -21.09 -12.39
N ASP A 3 15.08 -21.13 -11.41
CA ASP A 3 14.96 -20.42 -10.12
C ASP A 3 14.88 -18.89 -10.26
N SER A 4 15.64 -18.29 -11.18
CA SER A 4 15.60 -16.85 -11.48
C SER A 4 14.25 -16.41 -12.05
N THR A 5 13.63 -17.24 -12.88
CA THR A 5 12.35 -16.93 -13.54
C THR A 5 11.20 -16.95 -12.53
N HIS A 6 11.19 -17.90 -11.60
CA HIS A 6 10.20 -17.94 -10.52
C HIS A 6 10.31 -16.74 -9.57
N LYS A 7 11.55 -16.34 -9.24
CA LYS A 7 11.80 -15.13 -8.42
C LYS A 7 11.34 -13.86 -9.12
N LEU A 8 11.68 -13.68 -10.40
CA LEU A 8 11.25 -12.53 -11.19
C LEU A 8 9.72 -12.45 -11.26
N SER A 9 9.05 -13.58 -11.54
CA SER A 9 7.58 -13.66 -11.56
C SER A 9 6.97 -13.23 -10.23
N ARG A 10 7.55 -13.68 -9.11
CA ARG A 10 7.06 -13.32 -7.77
C ARG A 10 7.19 -11.82 -7.48
N TYR A 11 8.29 -11.19 -7.88
CA TYR A 11 8.44 -9.73 -7.75
C TYR A 11 7.48 -8.95 -8.65
N LEU A 12 7.29 -9.39 -9.90
CA LEU A 12 6.30 -8.77 -10.79
C LEU A 12 4.89 -8.86 -10.21
N LEU A 13 4.52 -10.00 -9.63
CA LEU A 13 3.26 -10.16 -8.89
C LEU A 13 3.19 -9.25 -7.66
N GLY A 14 4.29 -9.10 -6.92
CA GLY A 14 4.38 -8.17 -5.79
C GLY A 14 4.12 -6.73 -6.20
N PHE A 15 4.77 -6.28 -7.27
CA PHE A 15 4.56 -4.94 -7.83
C PHE A 15 3.12 -4.76 -8.30
N ALA A 16 2.58 -5.70 -9.08
CA ALA A 16 1.21 -5.64 -9.57
C ALA A 16 0.19 -5.63 -8.42
N ALA A 17 0.39 -6.47 -7.40
CA ALA A 17 -0.44 -6.53 -6.21
C ALA A 17 -0.46 -5.17 -5.48
N GLY A 18 0.71 -4.62 -5.18
CA GLY A 18 0.83 -3.33 -4.51
C GLY A 18 0.24 -2.18 -5.33
N PHE A 19 0.42 -2.20 -6.65
CA PHE A 19 -0.14 -1.20 -7.57
C PHE A 19 -1.67 -1.23 -7.58
N VAL A 20 -2.26 -2.41 -7.80
CA VAL A 20 -3.72 -2.59 -7.85
C VAL A 20 -4.34 -2.34 -6.47
N ALA A 21 -3.67 -2.72 -5.39
CA ALA A 21 -4.14 -2.48 -4.03
C ALA A 21 -4.29 -0.99 -3.71
N VAL A 22 -3.50 -0.11 -4.34
CA VAL A 22 -3.74 1.33 -4.22
C VAL A 22 -5.07 1.70 -4.87
N LEU A 23 -5.27 1.32 -6.13
CA LEU A 23 -6.44 1.72 -6.90
C LEU A 23 -7.75 1.19 -6.31
N VAL A 24 -7.71 0.00 -5.70
CA VAL A 24 -8.89 -0.66 -5.15
C VAL A 24 -9.01 -0.40 -3.65
N PHE A 25 -8.10 -0.92 -2.83
CA PHE A 25 -8.28 -0.96 -1.38
C PHE A 25 -7.96 0.36 -0.69
N HIS A 26 -6.82 0.98 -1.04
CA HIS A 26 -6.45 2.28 -0.48
C HIS A 26 -7.48 3.34 -0.87
N GLN A 27 -7.83 3.44 -2.16
CA GLN A 27 -8.82 4.42 -2.60
C GLN A 27 -10.23 4.11 -2.10
N ALA A 28 -10.62 2.84 -1.94
CA ALA A 28 -11.89 2.49 -1.30
C ALA A 28 -11.92 2.96 0.17
N MET A 29 -10.87 2.69 0.95
CA MET A 29 -10.78 3.18 2.33
C MET A 29 -10.83 4.70 2.39
N LEU A 30 -10.10 5.39 1.50
CA LEU A 30 -10.14 6.84 1.43
C LEU A 30 -11.54 7.36 1.04
N THR A 31 -12.23 6.67 0.14
CA THR A 31 -13.61 7.00 -0.26
C THR A 31 -14.56 6.89 0.93
N LEU A 32 -14.44 5.83 1.74
CA LEU A 32 -15.23 5.66 2.96
C LEU A 32 -14.99 6.82 3.93
N LEU A 33 -13.73 7.14 4.22
CA LEU A 33 -13.37 8.25 5.11
C LEU A 33 -13.87 9.60 4.60
N HIS A 34 -13.79 9.83 3.29
CA HIS A 34 -14.32 11.05 2.66
C HIS A 34 -15.85 11.11 2.73
N SER A 35 -16.56 10.00 2.51
CA SER A 35 -18.04 9.95 2.54
C SER A 35 -18.64 10.25 3.91
N VAL A 36 -17.89 10.00 4.98
CA VAL A 36 -18.30 10.33 6.36
C VAL A 36 -17.68 11.65 6.86
N HIS A 37 -17.13 12.45 5.96
CA HIS A 37 -16.49 13.74 6.24
C HIS A 37 -15.32 13.69 7.24
N PHE A 38 -14.69 12.51 7.41
CA PHE A 38 -13.50 12.39 8.26
C PHE A 38 -12.28 13.07 7.65
N VAL A 39 -12.21 13.13 6.32
CA VAL A 39 -11.19 13.88 5.56
C VAL A 39 -11.85 14.77 4.52
N SER A 40 -11.19 15.90 4.20
CA SER A 40 -11.68 16.89 3.24
C SER A 40 -11.14 16.69 1.82
N PHE A 41 -10.13 15.85 1.62
CA PHE A 41 -9.54 15.60 0.32
C PHE A 41 -10.22 14.42 -0.39
N ALA A 42 -10.53 14.62 -1.67
CA ALA A 42 -11.24 13.64 -2.48
C ALA A 42 -10.36 12.39 -2.80
N PRO A 43 -10.97 11.20 -2.89
CA PRO A 43 -10.31 10.02 -3.44
C PRO A 43 -10.03 10.18 -4.94
N PHE A 44 -9.19 9.30 -5.48
CA PHE A 44 -8.75 9.29 -6.89
C PHE A 44 -8.19 10.63 -7.38
N PRO A 45 -7.16 11.19 -6.72
CA PRO A 45 -6.66 12.52 -7.06
C PRO A 45 -5.99 12.54 -8.43
N LEU A 46 -6.49 13.41 -9.32
CA LEU A 46 -5.94 13.59 -10.68
C LEU A 46 -5.00 14.79 -10.81
N ALA A 47 -4.87 15.61 -9.77
CA ALA A 47 -3.96 16.75 -9.78
C ALA A 47 -2.52 16.28 -10.11
N PRO A 48 -1.77 17.04 -10.93
CA PRO A 48 -0.42 16.65 -11.35
C PRO A 48 0.56 16.67 -10.17
N THR A 49 1.54 15.77 -10.19
CA THR A 49 2.70 15.79 -9.29
C THR A 49 3.86 16.56 -9.91
N ALA A 50 4.71 17.15 -9.07
CA ALA A 50 6.01 17.65 -9.51
C ALA A 50 7.08 16.53 -9.49
N PRO A 51 8.11 16.58 -10.33
CA PRO A 51 8.36 17.58 -11.40
C PRO A 51 7.74 17.22 -12.75
N PHE A 52 7.30 15.97 -12.95
CA PHE A 52 6.96 15.43 -14.28
C PHE A 52 5.47 15.55 -14.67
N GLY A 53 4.62 16.10 -13.82
CA GLY A 53 3.21 16.35 -14.12
C GLY A 53 2.29 15.12 -14.11
N VAL A 54 2.77 13.96 -13.67
CA VAL A 54 1.97 12.71 -13.66
C VAL A 54 0.80 12.85 -12.68
N PRO A 55 -0.43 12.40 -13.03
CA PRO A 55 -1.55 12.43 -12.08
C PRO A 55 -1.23 11.69 -10.78
N LYS A 56 -1.59 12.31 -9.64
CA LYS A 56 -1.27 11.80 -8.29
C LYS A 56 -1.67 10.34 -8.08
N ILE A 57 -2.83 9.92 -8.59
CA ILE A 57 -3.29 8.53 -8.46
C ILE A 57 -2.31 7.51 -9.07
N TRP A 58 -1.74 7.81 -10.24
CA TRP A 58 -0.79 6.92 -10.91
C TRP A 58 0.56 6.92 -10.22
N SER A 59 1.02 8.08 -9.75
CA SER A 59 2.22 8.16 -8.93
C SER A 59 2.05 7.37 -7.63
N LEU A 60 0.90 7.49 -6.96
CA LEU A 60 0.59 6.75 -5.74
C LEU A 60 0.55 5.23 -6.00
N ALA A 61 -0.10 4.80 -7.08
CA ALA A 61 -0.17 3.38 -7.45
C ALA A 61 1.22 2.82 -7.77
N PHE A 62 2.06 3.57 -8.49
CA PHE A 62 3.44 3.19 -8.76
C PHE A 62 4.25 2.99 -7.47
N TRP A 63 4.17 3.94 -6.52
CA TRP A 63 4.82 3.79 -5.21
C TRP A 63 4.23 2.65 -4.39
N GLY A 64 2.92 2.40 -4.50
CA GLY A 64 2.28 1.20 -3.95
C GLY A 64 2.87 -0.08 -4.53
N GLY A 65 3.14 -0.13 -5.83
CA GLY A 65 3.85 -1.24 -6.47
C GLY A 65 5.27 -1.44 -5.93
N ILE A 66 6.03 -0.36 -5.72
CA ILE A 66 7.36 -0.43 -5.09
C ILE A 66 7.25 -1.03 -3.68
N TRP A 67 6.29 -0.58 -2.87
CA TRP A 67 6.05 -1.19 -1.56
C TRP A 67 5.57 -2.63 -1.64
N GLY A 68 4.89 -3.04 -2.72
CA GLY A 68 4.57 -4.43 -3.02
C GLY A 68 5.81 -5.30 -3.29
N LEU A 69 6.87 -4.74 -3.89
CA LEU A 69 8.17 -5.41 -3.98
C LEU A 69 8.77 -5.64 -2.59
N VAL A 70 8.76 -4.59 -1.74
CA VAL A 70 9.24 -4.67 -0.35
C VAL A 70 8.42 -5.66 0.47
N PHE A 71 7.11 -5.70 0.26
CA PHE A 71 6.20 -6.66 0.87
C PHE A 71 6.66 -8.09 0.57
N VAL A 72 6.80 -8.45 -0.71
CA VAL A 72 7.21 -9.78 -1.15
C VAL A 72 8.62 -10.15 -0.68
N LEU A 73 9.54 -9.18 -0.63
CA LEU A 73 10.89 -9.37 -0.07
C LEU A 73 10.84 -9.84 1.40
N LEU A 74 9.92 -9.28 2.18
CA LEU A 74 9.81 -9.55 3.62
C LEU A 74 8.79 -10.64 3.96
N GLU A 75 7.95 -11.02 2.99
CA GLU A 75 6.87 -12.01 3.14
C GLU A 75 7.37 -13.37 3.61
N CYS A 76 8.62 -13.74 3.30
CA CYS A 76 9.23 -14.98 3.77
C CYS A 76 9.28 -15.08 5.32
N LYS A 77 9.21 -13.94 6.02
CA LYS A 77 9.17 -13.84 7.49
C LYS A 77 7.75 -13.80 8.05
N PHE A 78 6.73 -13.73 7.19
CA PHE A 78 5.35 -13.60 7.64
C PHE A 78 4.85 -14.97 8.15
N PRO A 79 3.93 -14.99 9.13
CA PRO A 79 3.33 -16.23 9.58
C PRO A 79 2.59 -16.92 8.44
N ARG A 80 2.61 -18.26 8.43
CA ARG A 80 1.95 -19.06 7.37
C ARG A 80 0.45 -19.24 7.60
N ASN A 81 -0.03 -19.09 8.83
CA ASN A 81 -1.46 -19.11 9.14
C ASN A 81 -2.17 -17.94 8.44
N LEU A 82 -3.30 -18.21 7.79
CA LEU A 82 -4.00 -17.22 6.96
C LEU A 82 -4.38 -15.95 7.74
N LEU A 83 -5.01 -16.09 8.91
CA LEU A 83 -5.45 -14.93 9.68
C LEU A 83 -4.25 -14.11 10.17
N ALA A 84 -3.22 -14.77 10.71
CA ALA A 84 -2.00 -14.11 11.15
C ALA A 84 -1.26 -13.43 9.99
N TYR A 85 -1.28 -14.03 8.79
CA TYR A 85 -0.70 -13.45 7.57
C TYR A 85 -1.42 -12.16 7.18
N LEU A 86 -2.76 -12.18 7.14
CA LEU A 86 -3.56 -11.00 6.82
C LEU A 86 -3.37 -9.87 7.85
N ILE A 87 -3.33 -10.20 9.14
CA ILE A 87 -3.05 -9.22 10.20
C ILE A 87 -1.65 -8.63 10.02
N THR A 88 -0.64 -9.48 9.76
CA THR A 88 0.74 -9.03 9.52
C THR A 88 0.81 -8.12 8.29
N ALA A 89 0.07 -8.44 7.23
CA ALA A 89 -0.01 -7.63 6.03
C ALA A 89 -0.66 -6.26 6.28
N ILE A 90 -1.75 -6.22 7.05
CA ILE A 90 -2.40 -4.97 7.50
C ILE A 90 -1.42 -4.13 8.30
N VAL A 91 -0.75 -4.72 9.30
CA VAL A 91 0.22 -4.01 10.15
C VAL A 91 1.41 -3.51 9.34
N PHE A 92 1.97 -4.34 8.47
CA PHE A 92 3.04 -3.96 7.57
C PHE A 92 2.63 -2.77 6.69
N GLY A 93 1.47 -2.85 6.06
CA GLY A 93 0.92 -1.79 5.23
C GLY A 93 0.68 -0.52 6.04
N ALA A 94 0.02 -0.61 7.19
CA ALA A 94 -0.25 0.53 8.04
C ALA A 94 1.04 1.24 8.47
N VAL A 95 2.06 0.49 8.89
CA VAL A 95 3.26 1.06 9.52
C VAL A 95 4.33 1.46 8.50
N GLY A 96 4.75 0.56 7.61
CA GLY A 96 5.91 0.76 6.74
C GLY A 96 5.78 1.99 5.82
N PRO A 97 4.81 1.99 4.88
CA PRO A 97 4.49 3.13 4.04
C PRO A 97 4.27 4.44 4.81
N SER A 98 3.56 4.40 5.95
CA SER A 98 3.26 5.61 6.73
C SER A 98 4.52 6.24 7.33
N LEU A 99 5.41 5.43 7.91
CA LEU A 99 6.67 5.92 8.48
C LEU A 99 7.55 6.57 7.40
N VAL A 100 7.68 5.95 6.23
CA VAL A 100 8.46 6.55 5.13
C VAL A 100 7.79 7.80 4.58
N ALA A 101 6.45 7.81 4.46
CA ALA A 101 5.73 9.02 4.06
C ALA A 101 6.01 10.19 5.02
N TRP A 102 6.00 9.94 6.33
CA TRP A 102 6.15 10.97 7.36
C TRP A 102 7.57 11.44 7.60
N PHE A 103 8.54 10.53 7.62
CA PHE A 103 9.92 10.83 8.03
C PHE A 103 10.87 11.01 6.85
N VAL A 104 10.47 10.59 5.65
CA VAL A 104 11.27 10.73 4.43
C VAL A 104 10.54 11.68 3.48
N VAL A 105 9.37 11.29 2.98
CA VAL A 105 8.70 12.02 1.89
C VAL A 105 8.25 13.42 2.29
N SER A 106 7.65 13.60 3.47
CA SER A 106 7.21 14.92 3.94
C SER A 106 8.38 15.91 4.09
N PRO A 107 9.47 15.59 4.81
CA PRO A 107 10.65 16.46 4.86
C PRO A 107 11.25 16.78 3.48
N PHE A 108 11.34 15.79 2.58
CA PHE A 108 11.81 16.02 1.21
C PHE A 108 10.94 17.00 0.42
N LYS A 109 9.67 17.16 0.78
CA LYS A 109 8.74 18.12 0.19
C LYS A 109 8.70 19.46 0.93
N GLY A 110 9.56 19.67 1.93
CA GLY A 110 9.52 20.85 2.81
C GLY A 110 8.29 20.89 3.72
N LEU A 111 7.61 19.75 3.91
CA LEU A 111 6.46 19.62 4.80
C LEU A 111 6.91 19.16 6.20
N PRO A 112 6.16 19.49 7.26
CA PRO A 112 6.46 18.98 8.59
C PRO A 112 6.49 17.45 8.64
N MET A 113 7.36 16.89 9.48
CA MET A 113 7.35 15.46 9.80
C MET A 113 5.96 15.04 10.27
N GLY A 114 5.49 13.88 9.82
CA GLY A 114 4.15 13.40 10.17
C GLY A 114 3.00 14.19 9.53
N GLY A 115 3.29 15.17 8.66
CA GLY A 115 2.31 16.19 8.29
C GLY A 115 1.89 17.06 9.47
N GLY A 116 2.71 17.12 10.54
CA GLY A 116 2.36 17.76 11.80
C GLY A 116 1.69 16.84 12.82
N PHE A 117 1.55 15.54 12.53
CA PHE A 117 0.99 14.52 13.42
C PHE A 117 -0.41 14.85 13.97
N HIS A 118 -1.20 15.61 13.22
CA HIS A 118 -2.61 15.82 13.56
C HIS A 118 -3.36 14.48 13.53
N SER A 119 -4.22 14.26 14.51
CA SER A 119 -4.87 12.96 14.76
C SER A 119 -5.57 12.39 13.53
N ALA A 120 -6.35 13.21 12.82
CA ALA A 120 -7.05 12.80 11.61
C ALA A 120 -6.09 12.27 10.53
N GLY A 121 -4.95 12.95 10.30
CA GLY A 121 -3.97 12.54 9.30
C GLY A 121 -3.27 11.23 9.67
N VAL A 122 -2.96 11.06 10.96
CA VAL A 122 -2.36 9.84 11.50
C VAL A 122 -3.29 8.65 11.33
N ILE A 123 -4.55 8.81 11.73
CA ILE A 123 -5.59 7.78 11.61
C ILE A 123 -5.81 7.44 10.13
N THR A 124 -5.96 8.45 9.27
CA THR A 124 -6.12 8.22 7.83
C THR A 124 -4.97 7.42 7.25
N ALA A 125 -3.71 7.81 7.52
CA ALA A 125 -2.55 7.12 6.98
C ALA A 125 -2.52 5.62 7.37
N PHE A 126 -2.78 5.31 8.65
CA PHE A 126 -2.83 3.92 9.09
C PHE A 126 -3.96 3.14 8.45
N LEU A 127 -5.16 3.73 8.31
CA LEU A 127 -6.30 3.06 7.71
C LEU A 127 -6.10 2.80 6.22
N VAL A 128 -5.69 3.81 5.45
CA VAL A 128 -5.55 3.67 3.98
C VAL A 128 -4.38 2.76 3.63
N ASN A 129 -3.26 2.85 4.35
CA ASN A 129 -2.11 1.98 4.11
C ASN A 129 -2.31 0.58 4.69
N GLY A 130 -3.07 0.43 5.78
CA GLY A 130 -3.49 -0.88 6.28
C GLY A 130 -4.42 -1.60 5.31
N ALA A 131 -5.38 -0.87 4.72
CA ALA A 131 -6.24 -1.39 3.65
C ALA A 131 -5.43 -1.80 2.42
N TRP A 132 -4.43 -0.99 2.02
CA TRP A 132 -3.48 -1.35 0.97
C TRP A 132 -2.73 -2.65 1.27
N GLY A 133 -2.25 -2.83 2.51
CA GLY A 133 -1.56 -4.05 2.95
C GLY A 133 -2.44 -5.29 2.84
N LEU A 134 -3.70 -5.17 3.28
CA LEU A 134 -4.71 -6.22 3.12
C LEU A 134 -4.94 -6.58 1.63
N GLY A 135 -5.15 -5.57 0.79
CA GLY A 135 -5.37 -5.75 -0.64
C GLY A 135 -4.20 -6.44 -1.34
N THR A 136 -2.98 -6.05 -0.99
CA THR A 136 -1.75 -6.67 -1.51
C THR A 136 -1.70 -8.16 -1.14
N ALA A 137 -1.95 -8.49 0.12
CA ALA A 137 -2.00 -9.87 0.59
C ALA A 137 -3.08 -10.71 -0.12
N ILE A 138 -4.30 -10.20 -0.25
CA ILE A 138 -5.39 -10.90 -0.94
C ILE A 138 -5.02 -11.19 -2.40
N PHE A 139 -4.46 -10.22 -3.11
CA PHE A 139 -4.05 -10.40 -4.51
C PHE A 139 -2.96 -11.49 -4.63
N LEU A 140 -1.97 -11.48 -3.73
CA LEU A 140 -0.90 -12.48 -3.73
C LEU A 140 -1.42 -13.88 -3.38
N LEU A 141 -2.39 -14.00 -2.48
CA LEU A 141 -3.04 -15.27 -2.15
C LEU A 141 -3.84 -15.83 -3.32
N ALA A 142 -4.59 -14.98 -4.03
CA ALA A 142 -5.36 -15.35 -5.21
C ALA A 142 -4.47 -15.85 -6.36
N THR A 143 -3.31 -15.22 -6.57
CA THR A 143 -2.36 -15.61 -7.63
C THR A 143 -1.48 -16.81 -7.27
N ALA A 144 -1.28 -17.09 -5.98
CA ALA A 144 -0.52 -18.24 -5.51
C ALA A 144 -1.32 -19.57 -5.47
N GLY A 145 -2.59 -19.57 -5.89
CA GLY A 145 -3.45 -20.77 -5.82
C GLY A 145 -3.76 -21.23 -4.39
N ARG A 146 -3.62 -20.36 -3.38
CA ARG A 146 -3.92 -20.67 -1.96
C ARG A 146 -5.38 -20.49 -1.59
N LEU A 147 -6.26 -20.31 -2.57
CA LEU A 147 -7.70 -20.36 -2.39
C LEU A 147 -8.16 -21.75 -2.82
N ILE A 148 -8.77 -22.48 -1.87
CA ILE A 148 -9.41 -23.80 -1.96
C ILE A 148 -8.47 -25.00 -1.65
N ALA A 149 -8.05 -25.09 -0.39
CA ALA A 149 -7.88 -26.37 0.31
C ALA A 149 -8.04 -26.10 1.82
N ALA A 150 -9.27 -25.78 2.21
CA ALA A 150 -9.77 -25.90 3.57
C ALA A 150 -10.91 -26.92 3.54
#